data_AF-A0A940VIN2-F1
#
_entry.id   AF-A0A940VIN2-F1
#
_cell.length_a   1.000
_cell.length_b   1.000
_cell.length_c   1.000
_cell.angle_alpha   90.00
_cell.angle_beta   90.00
_cell.angle_gamma   90.00
#
_symmetry.space_group_name_H-M   'P 1'
#
loop_
_entity.id
_entity.type
_entity.pdbx_description
1 polymer ?
#
loop_
_entity_poly.entity_id
_entity_poly.type
_entity_poly.pdbx_seq_one_letter_code
_entity_poly.pdbx_strand_id
1 'polypeptide(L)' 'MLWYIRDGHVEEYCGQEANWNNETIVIADLPEDALIKVLLYYRKELKRQNIFYNGTIVSVIP' A
#
# COMPACT_ATOMS: atom_id res chain seq x y z
N MET A 1 3.75 9.51 0.81
CA MET A 1 4.85 8.52 0.75
C MET A 1 4.30 7.16 0.35
N LEU A 2 5.16 6.22 -0.05
CA LEU A 2 4.77 4.82 -0.29
C LEU A 2 5.21 3.98 0.89
N TRP A 3 4.27 3.18 1.38
CA TRP A 3 4.46 2.27 2.51
C TRP A 3 4.21 0.85 2.04
N TYR A 4 5.07 -0.06 2.47
CA TYR A 4 4.86 -1.49 2.35
C TYR A 4 4.35 -2.01 3.69
N ILE A 5 3.27 -2.78 3.64
CA ILE A 5 2.62 -3.33 4.83
C ILE A 5 2.64 -4.83 4.72
N ARG A 6 3.14 -5.52 5.75
CA ARG A 6 3.14 -6.98 5.87
C ARG A 6 2.66 -7.40 7.24
N ASP A 7 1.57 -8.16 7.30
CA ASP A 7 1.00 -8.68 8.55
C ASP A 7 0.75 -7.58 9.61
N GLY A 8 0.36 -6.38 9.16
CA GLY A 8 0.11 -5.22 10.03
C GLY A 8 1.35 -4.40 10.42
N HIS A 9 2.55 -4.84 10.03
CA HIS A 9 3.77 -4.03 10.16
C HIS A 9 3.89 -3.07 8.99
N VAL A 10 4.25 -1.81 9.28
CA VAL A 10 4.44 -0.76 8.27
C VAL A 10 5.93 -0.45 8.13
N GLU A 11 6.43 -0.49 6.91
CA GLU A 11 7.79 -0.07 6.56
C GLU A 11 7.77 0.77 5.27
N GLU A 12 8.85 1.52 5.02
CA GLU A 12 8.97 2.29 3.78
C GLU A 12 9.04 1.35 2.56
N TYR A 13 8.40 1.80 1.47
CA TYR A 13 8.49 1.09 0.20
C TYR A 13 9.85 1.34 -0.46
N CYS A 14 10.60 0.26 -0.65
CA CYS A 14 11.92 0.19 -1.26
C CYS A 14 11.95 -0.68 -2.53
N GLY A 15 10.79 -1.01 -3.10
CA GLY A 15 10.67 -1.88 -4.29
C GLY A 15 10.17 -3.30 -4.00
N GLN A 16 9.62 -3.56 -2.82
CA GLN A 16 9.01 -4.84 -2.47
C GLN A 16 7.83 -5.15 -3.39
N GLU A 17 7.63 -6.42 -3.74
CA GLU A 17 6.39 -6.87 -4.39
C GLU A 17 5.38 -7.30 -3.33
N ALA A 18 4.14 -6.82 -3.44
CA ALA A 18 3.05 -7.20 -2.54
C ALA A 18 2.21 -8.33 -3.13
N ASN A 19 1.99 -9.38 -2.34
CA ASN A 19 1.17 -10.52 -2.73
C ASN A 19 -0.36 -10.30 -2.61
N TRP A 20 -0.80 -9.19 -2.00
CA TRP A 20 -2.20 -8.79 -1.79
C TRP A 20 -3.06 -9.71 -0.91
N ASN A 21 -2.47 -10.73 -0.29
CA ASN A 21 -3.13 -11.57 0.70
C ASN A 21 -2.86 -11.07 2.12
N ASN A 22 -1.58 -10.86 2.45
CA ASN A 22 -1.14 -10.31 3.73
C ASN A 22 -0.13 -9.16 3.57
N GLU A 23 0.20 -8.83 2.32
CA GLU A 23 1.12 -7.77 1.96
C GLU A 23 0.43 -6.75 1.04
N THR A 24 0.63 -5.46 1.28
CA THR A 24 0.03 -4.39 0.46
C THR A 24 0.98 -3.19 0.34
N ILE A 25 0.86 -2.44 -0.75
CA ILE A 25 1.55 -1.16 -0.93
C ILE A 25 0.51 -0.04 -0.86
N VAL A 26 0.80 1.00 -0.09
CA VAL A 26 -0.15 2.07 0.21
C VAL A 26 0.51 3.43 0.01
N ILE A 27 -0.22 4.35 -0.61
CA ILE A 27 0.13 5.76 -0.60
C ILE A 27 -0.48 6.40 0.65
N ALA A 28 0.34 6.94 1.53
CA ALA A 28 -0.13 7.71 2.68
C ALA A 28 0.94 8.72 3.12
N ASP A 29 0.50 9.79 3.78
CA ASP A 29 1.41 10.81 4.31
C ASP A 29 2.11 10.31 5.58
N LEU A 30 1.37 9.58 6.42
CA LEU A 30 1.85 8.98 7.66
C LEU A 30 1.70 7.45 7.65
N PRO A 31 2.52 6.70 8.40
CA PRO A 31 2.41 5.24 8.48
C PRO A 31 1.09 4.78 9.13
N GLU A 32 0.54 5.53 10.07
CA GLU A 32 -0.75 5.22 10.71
C GLU A 32 -1.91 5.31 9.72
N ASP A 33 -1.87 6.31 8.83
CA ASP A 33 -2.86 6.48 7.76
C ASP A 33 -2.82 5.31 6.76
N ALA A 34 -1.64 4.72 6.56
CA ALA A 34 -1.47 3.58 5.68
C ALA A 34 -2.29 2.36 6.17
N LEU A 35 -2.29 2.09 7.48
CA LEU A 35 -3.10 1.02 8.08
C LEU A 35 -4.60 1.29 7.94
N ILE A 36 -5.04 2.54 8.14
CA ILE A 36 -6.45 2.92 7.95
C ILE A 36 -6.90 2.65 6.52
N LYS A 37 -6.08 3.02 5.53
CA LYS A 37 -6.37 2.78 4.11
C LYS A 37 -6.45 1.28 3.77
N VAL A 38 -5.62 0.44 4.37
CA VAL A 38 -5.75 -1.02 4.24
C VAL A 38 -7.10 -1.51 4.77
N LEU A 39 -7.54 -1.01 5.92
CA LEU A 39 -8.85 -1.37 6.47
C LEU A 39 -9.99 -0.95 5.53
N LEU A 40 -9.94 0.26 4.97
CA LEU A 40 -10.91 0.76 4.00
C LEU A 40 -10.90 -0.06 2.71
N TYR A 41 -9.72 -0.49 2.24
CA TYR A 41 -9.59 -1.39 1.10
C TYR A 41 -10.28 -2.74 1.35
N TYR A 42 -10.06 -3.37 2.50
CA TYR A 42 -10.72 -4.64 2.84
C TYR A 42 -12.24 -4.49 3.02
N ARG A 43 -12.71 -3.31 3.45
CA ARG A 43 -14.13 -2.95 3.45
C ARG A 43 -14.69 -2.64 2.05
N LYS A 44 -13.86 -2.69 1.01
CA LYS A 44 -14.19 -2.38 -0.39
C LYS A 44 -14.58 -0.91 -0.62
N GLU A 45 -14.16 -0.02 0.28
CA GLU A 45 -14.37 1.42 0.19
C GLU A 45 -13.27 2.10 -0.65
N LEU A 46 -12.06 1.52 -0.63
CA LEU A 46 -10.96 1.88 -1.52
C LEU A 46 -10.71 0.81 -2.57
N LYS A 47 -10.18 1.23 -3.72
CA LYS A 47 -9.75 0.34 -4.79
C LYS A 47 -8.25 0.51 -5.02
N ARG A 48 -7.62 -0.57 -5.50
CA ARG A 48 -6.24 -0.50 -5.98
C ARG A 48 -6.18 0.34 -7.25
N GLN A 49 -5.08 1.06 -7.41
CA GLN A 49 -4.73 1.75 -8.64
C GLN A 49 -3.28 1.48 -8.97
N ASN A 50 -2.93 1.61 -10.25
CA ASN A 50 -1.56 1.52 -10.70
C ASN A 50 -0.98 2.93 -10.81
N ILE A 51 0.19 3.13 -10.23
CA ILE A 51 0.96 4.38 -10.32
C ILE A 51 2.29 4.11 -11.00
N PHE A 52 2.88 5.15 -11.58
CA PHE A 52 4.25 5.12 -12.07
C PHE A 52 5.19 5.61 -10.96
N TYR A 53 6.09 4.76 -10.50
CA TYR A 53 7.04 5.06 -9.43
C TYR A 53 8.41 4.50 -9.77
N ASN A 54 9.45 5.34 -9.74
CA ASN A 54 10.84 4.97 -10.05
C ASN A 54 11.01 4.15 -11.35
N GLY A 55 10.30 4.51 -12.41
CA GLY A 55 10.42 3.84 -13.71
C GLY A 55 9.61 2.55 -13.85
N THR A 56 8.91 2.11 -12.80
CA THR A 56 8.07 0.91 -12.82
C THR A 56 6.61 1.24 -12.50
N ILE A 57 5.71 0.34 -12.90
CA ILE A 57 4.29 0.42 -12.56
C ILE A 57 4.08 -0.36 -11.25
N VAL A 58 3.59 0.32 -10.23
CA VAL A 58 3.32 -0.25 -8.91
C VAL A 58 1.81 -0.19 -8.64
N SER A 59 1.23 -1.30 -8.20
CA SER A 59 -0.16 -1.32 -7.76
C SER A 59 -0.23 -0.95 -6.28
N VAL A 60 -1.12 -0.02 -5.92
CA VAL A 60 -1.16 0.62 -4.60
C VAL A 60 -2.59 0.88 -4.16
N ILE A 61 -2.81 0.97 -2.84
CA ILE A 61 -4.01 1.57 -2.26
C ILE A 61 -3.76 3.09 -2.15
N PRO A 62 -4.60 3.94 -2.77
CA PRO A 62 -4.37 5.38 -2.85
C PRO A 62 -4.57 6.12 -1.54
#